data_AF-A0A938EGK2-F1
#
_entry.id   AF-A0A938EGK2-F1
#
_cell.length_a   1.000
_cell.length_b   1.000
_cell.length_c   1.000
_cell.angle_alpha   90.00
_cell.angle_beta   90.00
_cell.angle_gamma   90.00
#
_symmetry.space_group_name_H-M   'P 1'
#
loop_
_entity.id
_entity.type
_entity.pdbx_description
1 polymer ?
#
loop_
_entity_poly.entity_id
_entity_poly.type
_entity_poly.pdbx_seq_one_letter_code
_entity_poly.pdbx_strand_id
1 'polypeptide(L)'
;MDERELLLGELMAEVLAALDERRFDAVDPILERAGDDRQPVLDMVELALSIRGPAAPAAAVVDELAAAPMFDERAWADILEPARHALGLKRPELIDRLAERLGVAGAEGRARLAERYHELESGLLPAQGVAPALTGALGDLLGGIGETLRQTRYNAAGLGPDLAFNRTGAPLELHMDVQMLPSDEPTTDAERVVDDLFGV
;
A
#
# COMPACT_ATOMS: atom_id res chain seq x y z
N MET A 1 -18.79 -8.60 50.11
CA MET A 1 -18.74 -7.58 49.06
C MET A 1 -19.32 -6.35 49.68
N ASP A 2 -18.49 -5.32 49.81
CA ASP A 2 -18.84 -4.08 50.50
C ASP A 2 -19.78 -3.24 49.61
N GLU A 3 -20.69 -2.47 50.22
CA GLU A 3 -21.61 -1.59 49.50
C GLU A 3 -20.84 -0.53 48.70
N ARG A 4 -19.69 -0.11 49.24
CA ARG A 4 -18.73 0.76 48.55
C ARG A 4 -18.14 0.12 47.29
N GLU A 5 -17.70 -1.14 47.37
CA GLU A 5 -17.10 -1.84 46.22
C GLU A 5 -18.09 -2.00 45.06
N LEU A 6 -19.36 -2.25 45.37
CA LEU A 6 -20.43 -2.33 44.38
C LEU A 6 -20.64 -0.98 43.68
N LEU A 7 -20.69 0.12 44.45
CA LEU A 7 -20.84 1.47 43.91
C LEU A 7 -19.67 1.86 42.99
N LEU A 8 -18.42 1.55 43.37
CA LEU A 8 -17.25 1.83 42.53
C LEU A 8 -17.27 1.02 41.23
N GLY A 9 -17.69 -0.24 41.29
CA GLY A 9 -17.87 -1.08 40.11
C GLY A 9 -18.93 -0.53 39.15
N GLU A 10 -20.05 -0.04 39.67
CA GLU A 10 -21.13 0.58 38.88
C GLU A 10 -20.66 1.87 38.20
N LEU A 11 -20.00 2.77 38.95
CA LEU A 11 -19.48 4.01 38.40
C LEU A 11 -18.39 3.77 37.34
N MET A 12 -17.50 2.79 37.55
CA MET A 12 -16.53 2.36 36.55
C MET A 12 -17.24 1.89 35.26
N ALA A 13 -18.27 1.05 35.39
CA ALA A 13 -19.02 0.56 34.23
C ALA A 13 -19.74 1.68 33.47
N GLU A 14 -20.33 2.65 34.19
CA GLU A 14 -20.95 3.84 33.59
C GLU A 14 -19.94 4.69 32.81
N VAL A 15 -18.74 4.93 33.36
CA VAL A 15 -17.68 5.66 32.67
C VAL A 15 -17.23 4.92 31.41
N LEU A 16 -16.97 3.61 31.51
CA LEU A 16 -16.57 2.80 30.36
C LEU A 16 -17.64 2.81 29.25
N ALA A 17 -18.92 2.74 29.60
CA ALA A 17 -20.02 2.83 28.63
C ALA A 17 -20.07 4.21 27.95
N ALA A 18 -19.89 5.30 28.70
CA ALA A 18 -19.84 6.64 28.13
C ALA A 18 -18.66 6.82 27.16
N LEU A 19 -17.50 6.24 27.47
CA LEU A 19 -16.32 6.25 26.59
C LEU A 19 -16.56 5.44 25.30
N ASP A 20 -17.16 4.26 25.40
CA ASP A 20 -17.50 3.42 24.23
C ASP A 20 -18.49 4.11 23.29
N GLU A 21 -19.46 4.83 23.86
CA GLU A 21 -20.45 5.62 23.11
C GLU A 21 -19.95 7.00 22.68
N ARG A 22 -18.69 7.35 22.99
CA ARG A 22 -18.06 8.65 22.71
C ARG A 22 -18.82 9.85 23.32
N ARG A 23 -19.50 9.65 24.45
CA ARG A 23 -20.19 10.68 25.24
C ARG A 23 -19.27 11.27 26.31
N PHE A 24 -18.21 11.95 25.87
CA PHE A 24 -17.18 12.49 26.77
C PHE A 24 -17.72 13.54 27.76
N ASP A 25 -18.77 14.26 27.36
CA ASP A 25 -19.49 15.22 28.19
C ASP A 25 -20.21 14.59 29.39
N ALA A 26 -20.53 13.29 29.30
CA ALA A 26 -21.17 12.55 30.39
C ALA A 26 -20.18 12.03 31.45
N VAL A 27 -18.87 12.01 31.16
CA VAL A 27 -17.86 11.39 32.04
C VAL A 27 -17.69 12.18 33.35
N ASP A 28 -17.53 13.50 33.27
CA ASP A 28 -17.33 14.34 34.45
C ASP A 28 -18.51 14.26 35.44
N PRO A 29 -19.79 14.36 35.02
CA PRO A 29 -20.93 14.15 35.91
C PRO A 29 -20.97 12.78 36.60
N ILE A 30 -20.52 11.71 35.93
CA ILE A 30 -20.45 10.37 36.53
C ILE A 30 -19.35 10.34 37.60
N LEU A 31 -18.18 10.93 37.32
CA LEU A 31 -17.09 11.01 38.28
C LEU A 31 -17.40 11.91 39.48
N GLU A 32 -18.23 12.95 39.31
CA GLU A 32 -18.70 13.79 40.42
C GLU A 32 -19.55 13.02 41.43
N ARG A 33 -20.34 12.02 40.97
CA ARG A 33 -21.10 11.12 41.86
C ARG A 33 -20.20 10.25 42.74
N ALA A 34 -18.96 10.02 42.34
CA ALA A 34 -18.00 9.26 43.13
C ALA A 34 -17.49 10.03 44.37
N GLY A 35 -17.62 11.37 44.39
CA GLY A 35 -17.14 12.21 45.48
C GLY A 35 -15.67 11.94 45.82
N ASP A 36 -15.39 11.58 47.07
CA ASP A 36 -14.04 11.27 47.56
C ASP A 36 -13.42 10.03 46.89
N ASP A 37 -14.25 9.16 46.30
CA ASP A 37 -13.81 7.96 45.59
C ASP A 37 -13.55 8.18 44.09
N ARG A 38 -13.52 9.43 43.62
CA ARG A 38 -13.23 9.77 42.22
C ARG A 38 -11.92 9.17 41.70
N GLN A 39 -10.85 9.26 42.50
CA GLN A 39 -9.53 8.75 42.10
C GLN A 39 -9.53 7.21 41.98
N PRO A 40 -10.05 6.45 42.96
CA PRO A 40 -10.25 5.00 42.81
C PRO A 40 -10.99 4.59 41.53
N VAL A 41 -12.06 5.28 41.14
CA VAL A 41 -12.81 4.97 39.91
C VAL A 41 -11.95 5.22 38.66
N LEU A 42 -11.19 6.32 38.63
CA LEU A 42 -10.27 6.63 37.53
C LEU A 42 -9.18 5.57 37.38
N ASP A 43 -8.57 5.14 38.47
CA ASP A 43 -7.53 4.11 38.46
C ASP A 43 -8.09 2.77 37.92
N MET A 44 -9.33 2.43 38.29
CA MET A 44 -10.02 1.24 37.78
C MET A 44 -10.34 1.34 36.29
N VAL A 45 -10.79 2.51 35.81
CA VAL A 45 -11.05 2.77 34.38
C VAL A 45 -9.75 2.69 33.58
N GLU A 46 -8.67 3.29 34.06
CA GLU A 46 -7.35 3.24 33.41
C GLU A 46 -6.87 1.79 33.30
N LEU A 47 -6.94 1.02 34.39
CA LEU A 47 -6.58 -0.39 34.40
C LEU A 47 -7.43 -1.18 33.40
N ALA A 48 -8.75 -0.99 33.38
CA ALA A 48 -9.66 -1.67 32.46
C ALA A 48 -9.32 -1.37 30.99
N LEU A 49 -9.04 -0.11 30.65
CA LEU A 49 -8.64 0.29 29.30
C LEU A 49 -7.27 -0.28 28.93
N SER A 50 -6.32 -0.34 29.86
CA SER A 50 -5.00 -0.95 29.62
C SER A 50 -5.09 -2.44 29.28
N ILE A 51 -6.04 -3.16 29.88
CA ILE A 51 -6.28 -4.59 29.62
C ILE A 51 -7.03 -4.79 28.30
N ARG A 52 -8.04 -3.94 28.03
CA ARG A 52 -8.86 -4.03 26.81
C ARG A 52 -8.10 -3.65 25.55
N GLY A 53 -7.08 -2.79 25.67
CA GLY A 53 -6.40 -2.18 24.53
C GLY A 53 -7.24 -1.08 23.87
N PRO A 54 -6.69 -0.40 22.85
CA PRO A 54 -7.41 0.66 22.16
C PRO A 54 -8.68 0.11 21.50
N ALA A 55 -9.75 0.91 21.53
CA ALA A 55 -10.97 0.57 20.80
C ALA A 55 -10.65 0.34 19.31
N ALA A 56 -11.22 -0.72 18.73
CA ALA A 56 -11.08 -0.96 17.30
C ALA A 56 -11.55 0.28 16.52
N PRO A 57 -10.84 0.68 15.45
CA PRO A 57 -11.28 1.78 14.61
C PRO A 57 -12.67 1.50 14.05
N ALA A 58 -13.45 2.56 13.83
CA ALA A 58 -14.76 2.44 13.19
C ALA A 58 -14.60 1.80 11.79
N ALA A 59 -15.54 0.95 11.38
CA ALA A 59 -15.48 0.26 10.08
C ALA A 59 -15.21 1.22 8.92
N ALA A 60 -15.83 2.40 8.91
CA ALA A 60 -15.59 3.42 7.88
C ALA A 60 -14.13 3.91 7.81
N VAL A 61 -13.42 4.00 8.95
CA VAL A 61 -12.00 4.36 8.99
C VAL A 61 -11.15 3.21 8.44
N VAL A 62 -11.54 1.96 8.72
CA VAL A 62 -10.88 0.79 8.14
C VAL A 62 -11.11 0.73 6.63
N ASP A 63 -12.33 1.01 6.16
CA ASP A 63 -12.68 1.02 4.74
C ASP A 63 -11.93 2.15 3.99
N GLU A 64 -11.84 3.34 4.59
CA GLU A 64 -11.08 4.46 4.03
C GLU A 64 -9.57 4.15 3.96
N LEU A 65 -9.03 3.51 5.00
CA LEU A 65 -7.64 3.08 5.03
C LEU A 65 -7.38 1.96 4.00
N ALA A 66 -8.29 0.99 3.88
CA ALA A 66 -8.20 -0.10 2.91
C ALA A 66 -8.30 0.40 1.46
N ALA A 67 -9.00 1.52 1.23
CA ALA A 67 -9.06 2.18 -0.08
C ALA A 67 -7.82 3.04 -0.38
N ALA A 68 -6.91 3.24 0.58
CA ALA A 68 -5.69 4.00 0.34
C ALA A 68 -4.78 3.24 -0.63
N PRO A 69 -4.11 3.93 -1.58
CA PRO A 69 -3.32 3.25 -2.62
C PRO A 69 -2.16 2.40 -2.06
N MET A 70 -1.79 2.60 -0.78
CA MET A 70 -0.70 1.86 -0.13
C MET A 70 -1.09 0.43 0.23
N PHE A 71 -2.39 0.13 0.23
CA PHE A 71 -2.97 -1.20 0.40
C PHE A 71 -3.52 -1.75 -0.93
N ASP A 72 -3.26 -1.08 -2.06
CA ASP A 72 -3.61 -1.62 -3.36
C ASP A 72 -2.76 -2.86 -3.63
N GLU A 73 -3.40 -4.03 -3.66
CA GLU A 73 -2.72 -5.32 -3.83
C GLU A 73 -2.40 -5.63 -5.29
N ARG A 74 -2.96 -4.84 -6.22
CA ARG A 74 -2.86 -5.11 -7.65
C ARG A 74 -1.41 -5.05 -8.13
N ALA A 75 -1.07 -5.96 -9.04
CA ALA A 75 0.18 -5.86 -9.77
C ALA A 75 0.07 -4.76 -10.83
N TRP A 76 1.21 -4.28 -11.34
CA TRP A 76 1.22 -3.28 -12.42
C TRP A 76 0.46 -3.75 -13.68
N ALA A 77 0.49 -5.05 -14.00
CA ALA A 77 -0.27 -5.62 -15.12
C ALA A 77 -1.79 -5.37 -14.98
N ASP A 78 -2.32 -5.43 -13.76
CA ASP A 78 -3.73 -5.19 -13.45
C ASP A 78 -4.10 -3.70 -13.40
N ILE A 79 -3.10 -2.81 -13.43
CA ILE A 79 -3.27 -1.35 -13.32
C ILE A 79 -3.11 -0.69 -14.69
N LEU A 80 -2.05 -1.05 -15.42
CA LEU A 80 -1.62 -0.33 -16.62
C LEU A 80 -2.62 -0.43 -17.77
N GLU A 81 -3.10 -1.64 -18.09
CA GLU A 81 -4.07 -1.82 -19.17
C GLU A 81 -5.41 -1.13 -18.86
N PRO A 82 -6.04 -1.32 -17.68
CA PRO A 82 -7.26 -0.60 -17.33
C PRO A 82 -7.10 0.92 -17.30
N ALA A 83 -5.99 1.45 -16.76
CA ALA A 83 -5.73 2.90 -16.74
C ALA A 83 -5.61 3.47 -18.16
N ARG A 84 -4.92 2.76 -19.05
CA ARG A 84 -4.81 3.13 -20.46
C ARG A 84 -6.18 3.09 -21.16
N HIS A 85 -6.99 2.07 -20.90
CA HIS A 85 -8.33 1.93 -21.47
C HIS A 85 -9.31 2.99 -20.96
N ALA A 86 -9.24 3.36 -19.68
CA ALA A 86 -10.07 4.42 -19.10
C ALA A 86 -9.86 5.78 -19.78
N LEU A 87 -8.65 6.01 -20.31
CA LEU A 87 -8.30 7.23 -21.07
C LEU A 87 -8.52 7.08 -22.59
N GLY A 88 -8.97 5.93 -23.07
CA GLY A 88 -9.10 5.64 -24.50
C GLY A 88 -7.77 5.65 -25.26
N LEU A 89 -6.64 5.51 -24.55
CA LEU A 89 -5.31 5.68 -25.10
C LEU A 89 -4.84 4.38 -25.79
N LYS A 90 -4.37 4.48 -27.04
CA LYS A 90 -3.80 3.33 -27.75
C LYS A 90 -2.38 3.08 -27.28
N ARG A 91 -1.94 1.82 -27.25
CA ARG A 91 -0.57 1.47 -26.85
C ARG A 91 0.49 2.21 -27.68
N PRO A 92 0.44 2.25 -29.03
CA PRO A 92 1.43 2.99 -29.82
C PRO A 92 1.52 4.47 -29.46
N GLU A 93 0.37 5.10 -29.21
CA GLU A 93 0.31 6.52 -28.81
C GLU A 93 0.92 6.75 -27.43
N LEU A 94 0.72 5.82 -26.48
CA LEU A 94 1.41 5.86 -25.19
C LEU A 94 2.93 5.73 -25.37
N ILE A 95 3.40 4.80 -26.21
CA ILE A 95 4.83 4.63 -26.48
C ILE A 95 5.45 5.88 -27.09
N ASP A 96 4.78 6.51 -28.05
CA ASP A 96 5.25 7.76 -28.66
C ASP A 96 5.42 8.86 -27.62
N ARG A 97 4.41 9.05 -26.76
CA ARG A 97 4.45 10.04 -25.67
C ARG A 97 5.51 9.71 -24.62
N LEU A 98 5.70 8.43 -24.29
CA LEU A 98 6.75 7.99 -23.37
C LEU A 98 8.13 8.26 -23.96
N ALA A 99 8.36 7.92 -25.23
CA ALA A 99 9.62 8.13 -25.92
C ALA A 99 10.00 9.61 -25.94
N GLU A 100 9.05 10.50 -26.26
CA GLU A 100 9.26 11.94 -26.22
C GLU A 100 9.63 12.44 -24.82
N ARG A 101 8.91 11.97 -23.79
CA ARG A 101 9.10 12.42 -22.41
C ARG A 101 10.40 11.92 -21.78
N LEU A 102 10.84 10.73 -22.19
CA LEU A 102 12.06 10.07 -21.70
C LEU A 102 13.29 10.37 -22.57
N GLY A 103 13.13 11.13 -23.66
CA GLY A 103 14.21 11.45 -24.57
C GLY A 103 14.73 10.26 -25.38
N VAL A 104 13.92 9.20 -25.53
CA VAL A 104 14.27 8.01 -26.33
C VAL A 104 14.16 8.37 -27.81
N ALA A 105 15.31 8.51 -28.45
CA ALA A 105 15.41 8.83 -29.87
C ALA A 105 15.63 7.58 -30.73
N GLY A 106 15.39 7.72 -32.03
CA GLY A 106 15.57 6.64 -33.01
C GLY A 106 14.37 5.69 -33.11
N ALA A 107 14.40 4.84 -34.14
CA ALA A 107 13.38 3.81 -34.35
C ALA A 107 13.63 2.58 -33.46
N GLU A 108 14.90 2.21 -33.26
CA GLU A 108 15.34 1.07 -32.46
C GLU A 108 14.97 1.27 -30.98
N GLY A 109 15.32 2.41 -30.38
CA GLY A 109 14.93 2.72 -28.99
C GLY A 109 13.41 2.74 -28.78
N ARG A 110 12.64 3.23 -29.76
CA ARG A 110 11.16 3.18 -29.69
C ARG A 110 10.62 1.76 -29.79
N ALA A 111 11.17 0.93 -30.66
CA ALA A 111 10.78 -0.47 -30.79
C ALA A 111 11.07 -1.24 -29.48
N ARG A 112 12.25 -0.99 -28.90
CA ARG A 112 12.65 -1.56 -27.62
C ARG A 112 11.74 -1.11 -26.48
N LEU A 113 11.39 0.18 -26.44
CA LEU A 113 10.45 0.72 -25.45
C LEU A 113 9.07 0.07 -25.58
N ALA A 114 8.59 -0.14 -26.81
CA ALA A 114 7.32 -0.82 -27.06
C ALA A 114 7.31 -2.28 -26.57
N GLU A 115 8.41 -3.01 -26.82
CA GLU A 115 8.62 -4.38 -26.35
C GLU A 115 8.63 -4.44 -24.82
N ARG A 116 9.49 -3.66 -24.18
CA ARG A 116 9.61 -3.64 -22.71
C ARG A 116 8.33 -3.19 -22.00
N TYR A 117 7.64 -2.20 -22.56
CA TYR A 117 6.33 -1.80 -22.04
C TYR A 117 5.31 -2.93 -22.18
N HIS A 118 5.31 -3.68 -23.29
CA HIS A 118 4.42 -4.82 -23.46
C HIS A 118 4.71 -5.92 -22.44
N GLU A 119 5.98 -6.25 -22.19
CA GLU A 119 6.39 -7.20 -21.15
C GLU A 119 5.93 -6.72 -19.76
N LEU A 120 6.05 -5.42 -19.46
CA LEU A 120 5.60 -4.83 -18.21
C LEU A 120 4.07 -4.89 -18.05
N GLU A 121 3.31 -4.49 -19.09
CA GLU A 121 1.84 -4.50 -19.09
C GLU A 121 1.27 -5.92 -19.03
N SER A 122 2.01 -6.92 -19.54
CA SER A 122 1.65 -8.34 -19.45
C SER A 122 2.14 -9.05 -18.18
N GLY A 123 2.91 -8.36 -17.33
CA GLY A 123 3.48 -8.93 -16.11
C GLY A 123 4.67 -9.86 -16.33
N LEU A 124 5.24 -9.91 -17.54
CA LEU A 124 6.46 -10.65 -17.86
C LEU A 124 7.72 -9.95 -17.33
N LEU A 125 7.65 -8.63 -17.13
CA LEU A 125 8.75 -7.83 -16.57
C LEU A 125 8.40 -7.33 -15.16
N PRO A 126 9.24 -7.59 -14.15
CA PRO A 126 8.99 -7.16 -12.78
C PRO A 126 9.04 -5.63 -12.61
N ALA A 127 8.01 -5.06 -11.98
CA ALA A 127 7.93 -3.62 -11.69
C ALA A 127 9.05 -3.12 -10.75
N GLN A 128 9.69 -4.01 -9.97
CA GLN A 128 10.75 -3.64 -9.04
C GLN A 128 11.95 -3.00 -9.75
N GLY A 129 12.29 -3.44 -10.96
CA GLY A 129 13.42 -2.92 -11.75
C GLY A 129 13.14 -1.57 -12.42
N VAL A 130 11.88 -1.17 -12.58
CA VAL A 130 11.49 -0.01 -13.39
C VAL A 130 11.99 1.31 -12.82
N ALA A 131 12.76 2.08 -13.58
CA ALA A 131 13.35 3.33 -13.13
C ALA A 131 12.28 4.37 -12.69
N PRO A 132 12.56 5.18 -11.64
CA PRO A 132 11.61 6.20 -11.17
C PRO A 132 11.17 7.21 -12.24
N ALA A 133 12.03 7.50 -13.22
CA ALA A 133 11.71 8.37 -14.35
C ALA A 133 10.58 7.81 -15.22
N LEU A 134 10.63 6.50 -15.53
CA LEU A 134 9.58 5.80 -16.27
C LEU A 134 8.28 5.73 -15.44
N THR A 135 8.38 5.42 -14.14
CA THR A 135 7.23 5.42 -13.23
C THR A 135 6.52 6.78 -13.19
N GLY A 136 7.28 7.88 -13.10
CA GLY A 136 6.75 9.24 -13.13
C GLY A 136 6.08 9.57 -14.47
N ALA A 137 6.74 9.24 -15.58
CA ALA A 137 6.19 9.46 -16.93
C ALA A 137 4.87 8.69 -17.15
N LEU A 138 4.81 7.42 -16.73
CA LEU A 138 3.58 6.61 -16.78
C LEU A 138 2.49 7.20 -15.88
N GLY A 139 2.82 7.58 -14.65
CA GLY A 139 1.89 8.20 -13.73
C GLY A 139 1.22 9.44 -14.30
N ASP A 140 2.00 10.32 -14.92
CA ASP A 140 1.48 11.54 -15.53
C ASP A 140 0.65 11.28 -16.80
N LEU A 141 1.06 10.32 -17.64
CA LEU A 141 0.36 9.99 -18.88
C LEU A 141 -0.93 9.20 -18.65
N LEU A 142 -0.99 8.43 -17.56
CA LEU A 142 -2.12 7.57 -17.21
C LEU A 142 -3.04 8.20 -16.15
N GLY A 143 -3.10 9.53 -16.08
CA GLY A 143 -4.11 10.24 -15.30
C GLY A 143 -3.78 10.39 -13.81
N GLY A 144 -2.50 10.47 -13.45
CA GLY A 144 -2.05 10.75 -12.08
C GLY A 144 -1.84 9.51 -11.21
N ILE A 145 -1.78 8.31 -11.79
CA ILE A 145 -1.62 7.05 -11.04
C ILE A 145 -0.19 6.81 -10.54
N GLY A 146 0.70 7.81 -10.61
CA GLY A 146 2.13 7.64 -10.28
C GLY A 146 2.37 7.21 -8.83
N GLU A 147 1.54 7.67 -7.90
CA GLU A 147 1.64 7.25 -6.50
C GLU A 147 1.21 5.79 -6.32
N THR A 148 0.11 5.37 -6.95
CA THR A 148 -0.32 3.97 -6.98
C THR A 148 0.79 3.08 -7.53
N LEU A 149 1.40 3.44 -8.68
CA LEU A 149 2.49 2.65 -9.26
C LEU A 149 3.71 2.56 -8.33
N ARG A 150 4.06 3.64 -7.61
CA ARG A 150 5.16 3.61 -6.63
C ARG A 150 4.86 2.66 -5.47
N GLN A 151 3.63 2.67 -4.96
CA GLN A 151 3.24 1.88 -3.80
C GLN A 151 3.07 0.40 -4.14
N THR A 152 2.56 0.08 -5.33
CA THR A 152 2.39 -1.32 -5.78
C THR A 152 3.63 -1.91 -6.45
N ARG A 153 4.73 -1.16 -6.52
CA ARG A 153 5.97 -1.58 -7.20
C ARG A 153 6.55 -2.90 -6.68
N TYR A 154 6.34 -3.18 -5.40
CA TYR A 154 6.84 -4.40 -4.74
C TYR A 154 5.79 -5.53 -4.69
N ASN A 155 4.60 -5.31 -5.25
CA ASN A 155 3.57 -6.33 -5.33
C ASN A 155 3.94 -7.27 -6.49
N ALA A 156 4.78 -8.24 -6.19
CA ALA A 156 5.03 -9.35 -7.11
C ALA A 156 3.74 -10.20 -7.15
N ALA A 157 2.97 -10.08 -8.24
CA ALA A 157 1.88 -10.98 -8.60
C ALA A 157 0.66 -11.02 -7.64
N GLY A 158 0.13 -9.88 -7.20
CA GLY A 158 -1.15 -9.86 -6.48
C GLY A 158 -1.12 -10.56 -5.12
N LEU A 159 0.08 -10.75 -4.55
CA LEU A 159 0.26 -11.23 -3.20
C LEU A 159 0.04 -10.04 -2.26
N GLY A 160 -1.19 -9.92 -1.75
CA GLY A 160 -1.60 -8.87 -0.83
C GLY A 160 -0.75 -8.74 0.45
N PRO A 161 -1.01 -7.71 1.27
CA PRO A 161 -0.25 -7.34 2.46
C PRO A 161 -0.15 -8.44 3.54
N ASP A 162 -0.90 -9.54 3.43
CA ASP A 162 -0.83 -10.70 4.33
C ASP A 162 0.55 -11.38 4.37
N LEU A 163 1.37 -11.24 3.31
CA LEU A 163 2.73 -11.78 3.29
C LEU A 163 3.78 -10.82 3.88
N ALA A 164 3.48 -9.53 4.01
CA ALA A 164 4.42 -8.56 4.57
C ALA A 164 4.50 -8.64 6.10
N PHE A 165 3.43 -9.08 6.78
CA PHE A 165 3.39 -9.23 8.24
C PHE A 165 3.80 -10.61 8.76
N ASN A 166 3.87 -11.63 7.90
CA ASN A 166 4.30 -12.99 8.27
C ASN A 166 5.80 -13.24 8.06
N ARG A 167 6.66 -12.33 8.53
CA ARG A 167 8.12 -12.56 8.54
C ARG A 167 8.55 -13.33 9.80
N THR A 168 8.05 -14.56 9.94
CA THR A 168 8.67 -15.56 10.82
C THR A 168 9.00 -16.81 10.00
N GLY A 169 10.27 -16.92 9.60
CA GLY A 169 10.97 -18.19 9.35
C GLY A 169 10.54 -19.05 8.15
N ALA A 170 11.11 -18.77 6.98
CA ALA A 170 11.54 -19.84 6.07
C ALA A 170 12.67 -19.33 5.15
N PRO A 171 13.80 -20.03 5.02
CA PRO A 171 14.80 -19.71 4.02
C PRO A 171 14.28 -20.16 2.65
N LEU A 172 14.29 -19.24 1.67
CA LEU A 172 14.09 -19.60 0.26
C LEU A 172 15.39 -20.22 -0.24
N GLU A 173 15.41 -21.55 -0.41
CA GLU A 173 16.44 -22.22 -1.20
C GLU A 173 16.29 -21.80 -2.68
N LEU A 174 17.20 -20.97 -3.14
CA LEU A 174 17.39 -20.64 -4.55
C LEU A 174 18.07 -21.83 -5.26
N HIS A 175 17.27 -22.71 -5.87
CA HIS A 175 17.76 -23.58 -6.94
C HIS A 175 17.97 -22.74 -8.20
N MET A 176 19.21 -22.28 -8.41
CA MET A 176 19.64 -21.76 -9.71
C MET A 176 20.13 -22.92 -10.57
N ASP A 177 19.41 -23.20 -11.66
CA ASP A 177 19.97 -23.91 -12.80
C ASP A 177 19.30 -23.41 -14.08
N VAL A 178 19.93 -22.42 -14.73
CA VAL A 178 19.81 -22.20 -16.18
C VAL A 178 21.17 -21.71 -16.69
N GLN A 179 21.90 -22.62 -17.32
CA GLN A 179 22.92 -22.29 -18.31
C GLN A 179 22.22 -21.68 -19.54
N MET A 180 22.43 -20.38 -19.79
CA MET A 180 22.27 -19.78 -21.11
C MET A 180 23.44 -18.82 -21.34
N LEU A 181 24.14 -19.03 -22.45
CA LEU A 181 25.29 -18.26 -22.92
C LEU A 181 24.93 -16.78 -23.12
N PRO A 182 25.83 -15.81 -22.87
CA PRO A 182 25.62 -14.45 -23.33
C PRO A 182 25.72 -14.43 -24.85
N SER A 183 24.60 -14.17 -25.53
CA SER A 183 24.61 -13.66 -26.90
C SER A 183 25.03 -12.18 -26.82
N ASP A 184 26.32 -11.91 -27.04
CA ASP A 184 26.82 -10.56 -27.31
C ASP A 184 26.36 -10.15 -28.73
N GLU A 185 25.10 -9.73 -28.86
CA GLU A 185 24.74 -8.82 -29.94
C GLU A 185 25.09 -7.39 -29.50
N PRO A 186 25.68 -6.55 -30.38
CA PRO A 186 25.98 -5.17 -30.03
C PRO A 186 24.67 -4.39 -29.85
N THR A 187 24.17 -4.34 -28.62
CA THR A 187 23.05 -3.47 -28.24
C THR A 187 23.44 -2.02 -28.51
N THR A 188 22.62 -1.35 -29.31
CA THR A 188 22.84 0.07 -29.63
C THR A 188 22.75 0.93 -28.37
N ASP A 189 23.33 2.13 -28.41
CA ASP A 189 23.28 3.05 -27.27
C ASP A 189 21.83 3.41 -26.87
N ALA A 190 20.94 3.46 -27.86
CA ALA A 190 19.52 3.74 -27.66
C ALA A 190 18.77 2.59 -26.96
N GLU A 191 19.07 1.33 -27.30
CA GLU A 191 18.47 0.16 -26.66
C GLU A 191 18.94 0.01 -25.21
N ARG A 192 20.23 0.28 -24.94
CA ARG A 192 20.79 0.23 -23.58
C ARG A 192 20.12 1.25 -22.65
N VAL A 193 19.90 2.47 -23.13
CA VAL A 193 19.17 3.50 -22.38
C VAL A 193 17.75 3.04 -22.04
N VAL A 194 17.09 2.30 -22.93
CA VAL A 194 15.76 1.74 -22.65
C VAL A 194 15.86 0.61 -21.63
N ASP A 195 16.79 -0.33 -21.78
CA ASP A 195 16.94 -1.44 -20.84
C ASP A 195 17.25 -0.93 -19.41
N ASP A 196 18.05 0.14 -19.26
CA ASP A 196 18.29 0.83 -17.99
C ASP A 196 16.98 1.38 -17.35
N LEU A 197 16.01 1.84 -18.17
CA LEU A 197 14.72 2.32 -17.68
C LEU A 197 13.83 1.20 -17.13
N PHE A 198 14.03 -0.03 -17.59
CA PHE A 198 13.27 -1.21 -17.14
C PHE A 198 14.06 -2.07 -16.14
N GLY A 199 15.34 -1.77 -15.92
CA GLY A 199 16.21 -2.48 -14.98
C GLY A 199 16.62 -3.86 -15.47
N VAL A 200 16.83 -4.00 -16.79
CA VAL A 200 17.24 -5.24 -17.47
C VAL A 200 18.68 -5.13 -17.96
#